data_AF-A0A268T8A2-F1
#
_entry.id   AF-A0A268T8A2-F1
#
_cell.length_a   1.000
_cell.length_b   1.000
_cell.length_c   1.000
_cell.angle_alpha   90.00
_cell.angle_beta   90.00
_cell.angle_gamma   90.00
#
_symmetry.space_group_name_H-M   'P 1'
#
loop_
_entity.id
_entity.type
_entity.pdbx_description
1 polymer ?
#
loop_
_entity_poly.entity_id
_entity_poly.type
_entity_poly.pdbx_seq_one_letter_code
_entity_poly.pdbx_strand_id
1 'polypeptide(L)' 'MTAKEKKALEEAQAYKDYKEAFLKEYPTKESYYKKLSEDVKALEEGRLETYSAEEFERNMDDFLKELEKNNI' A
#
# COMPACT_ATOMS: atom_id res chain seq x y z
N MET A 1 3.68 1.45 30.50
CA MET A 1 3.98 1.11 29.10
C MET A 1 4.65 2.31 28.46
N THR A 2 5.81 2.12 27.87
CA THR A 2 6.64 3.18 27.26
C THR A 2 6.12 3.55 25.87
N ALA A 3 6.48 4.73 25.37
CA ALA A 3 6.14 5.16 24.02
C ALA A 3 6.66 4.17 22.94
N LYS A 4 7.83 3.56 23.17
CA LYS A 4 8.41 2.55 22.28
C LYS A 4 7.59 1.26 22.26
N GLU A 5 7.15 0.78 23.42
CA GLU A 5 6.28 -0.40 23.51
C GLU A 5 4.90 -0.14 22.87
N LYS A 6 4.38 1.09 23.00
CA LYS A 6 3.13 1.49 22.35
C LYS A 6 3.23 1.48 20.83
N LYS A 7 4.28 2.09 20.28
CA LYS A 7 4.54 2.08 18.84
C LYS A 7 4.71 0.66 18.30
N ALA A 8 5.47 -0.20 19.01
CA ALA A 8 5.66 -1.59 18.60
C ALA A 8 4.36 -2.40 18.58
N LEU A 9 3.44 -2.14 19.52
CA LEU A 9 2.12 -2.78 19.55
C LEU A 9 1.22 -2.27 18.41
N GLU A 10 1.25 -0.97 18.12
CA GLU A 10 0.52 -0.38 16.98
C GLU A 10 1.03 -0.96 15.64
N GLU A 11 2.34 -1.06 15.45
CA GLU A 11 2.96 -1.66 14.26
C GLU A 11 2.61 -3.16 14.13
N ALA A 12 2.62 -3.91 15.23
CA ALA A 12 2.28 -5.32 15.23
C ALA A 12 0.80 -5.54 14.84
N GLN A 13 -0.10 -4.69 15.33
CA GLN A 13 -1.51 -4.75 14.98
C GLN A 13 -1.73 -4.38 13.50
N ALA A 14 -1.12 -3.29 13.02
CA ALA A 14 -1.20 -2.89 11.62
C ALA A 14 -0.67 -3.98 10.67
N TYR A 15 0.43 -4.65 11.03
CA TYR A 15 0.96 -5.77 10.26
C TYR A 15 0.01 -6.97 10.23
N LYS A 16 -0.64 -7.27 11.36
CA LYS A 16 -1.64 -8.34 11.44
C LYS A 16 -2.82 -8.05 10.49
N ASP A 17 -3.35 -6.83 10.54
CA ASP A 17 -4.49 -6.42 9.71
C ASP A 17 -4.13 -6.45 8.21
N TYR A 18 -2.94 -5.95 7.86
CA TYR A 18 -2.40 -6.07 6.51
C TYR A 18 -2.30 -7.53 6.05
N LYS A 19 -1.77 -8.41 6.90
CA LYS A 19 -1.60 -9.83 6.56
C LYS A 19 -2.94 -10.52 6.34
N GLU A 20 -3.94 -10.24 7.18
CA GLU A 20 -5.28 -10.81 7.03
C GLU A 20 -5.95 -10.33 5.74
N ALA A 21 -5.85 -9.04 5.41
CA ALA A 21 -6.33 -8.49 4.15
C ALA A 21 -5.60 -9.11 2.94
N PHE A 22 -4.28 -9.19 3.00
CA PHE A 22 -3.44 -9.78 1.94
C PHE A 22 -3.82 -11.23 1.68
N LEU A 23 -4.00 -12.05 2.72
CA LEU A 23 -4.39 -13.46 2.55
C LEU A 23 -5.83 -13.63 2.07
N LYS A 24 -6.71 -12.67 2.36
CA LYS A 24 -8.09 -12.66 1.85
C LYS A 24 -8.12 -12.32 0.35
N GLU A 25 -7.31 -11.36 -0.08
CA GLU A 25 -7.18 -10.94 -1.47
C GLU A 25 -6.40 -11.97 -2.32
N TYR A 26 -5.35 -12.54 -1.72
CA TYR A 26 -4.43 -13.50 -2.33
C TYR A 26 -4.41 -14.81 -1.53
N PRO A 27 -5.46 -15.63 -1.61
CA PRO A 27 -5.57 -16.87 -0.83
C PRO A 27 -4.51 -17.91 -1.19
N THR A 28 -3.93 -17.82 -2.39
CA THR A 28 -2.84 -18.70 -2.85
C THR A 28 -1.69 -17.91 -3.42
N LYS A 29 -0.49 -18.51 -3.38
CA LYS A 29 0.68 -17.95 -4.06
C LYS A 29 0.44 -17.75 -5.56
N GLU A 30 -0.29 -18.66 -6.19
CA GLU A 30 -0.64 -18.57 -7.61
C GLU A 30 -1.51 -17.34 -7.90
N SER A 31 -2.51 -17.04 -7.05
CA SER A 31 -3.34 -15.84 -7.20
C SER A 31 -2.53 -14.54 -7.11
N TYR A 32 -1.58 -14.49 -6.17
CA TYR A 32 -0.65 -13.36 -6.03
C TYR A 32 0.24 -13.20 -7.28
N TYR A 33 0.91 -14.27 -7.72
CA TYR A 33 1.81 -14.20 -8.86
C TYR A 33 1.08 -13.92 -10.18
N LYS A 34 -0.17 -14.37 -10.31
CA LYS A 34 -1.01 -14.02 -11.46
C LYS A 34 -1.26 -12.52 -11.51
N LYS A 35 -1.71 -11.92 -10.40
CA LYS A 35 -1.96 -10.47 -10.31
C LYS A 35 -0.67 -9.68 -10.56
N LEU A 36 0.43 -10.10 -9.95
CA LEU A 36 1.74 -9.47 -10.15
C LEU A 36 2.18 -9.50 -11.62
N SER A 37 1.97 -10.62 -12.32
CA SER A 37 2.26 -10.74 -13.75
C SER A 37 1.42 -9.79 -14.60
N GLU A 38 0.13 -9.64 -14.28
CA GLU A 38 -0.77 -8.68 -14.94
C GLU A 38 -0.31 -7.23 -14.72
N ASP A 39 0.13 -6.89 -13.51
CA ASP A 39 0.62 -5.55 -13.18
C ASP A 39 1.95 -5.24 -13.87
N VAL A 40 2.88 -6.20 -13.95
CA VAL A 40 4.13 -6.07 -14.71
C VAL A 40 3.82 -5.85 -16.20
N LYS A 41 2.90 -6.63 -16.77
CA LYS A 41 2.49 -6.43 -18.16
C LYS A 41 1.83 -5.08 -18.38
N ALA A 42 1.00 -4.61 -17.44
CA ALA A 42 0.40 -3.29 -17.52
C ALA A 42 1.45 -2.17 -17.47
N LEU A 43 2.52 -2.35 -16.69
CA LEU A 43 3.66 -1.45 -16.66
C LEU A 43 4.41 -1.45 -18.01
N GLU A 44 4.72 -2.62 -18.57
CA GLU A 44 5.36 -2.74 -19.89
C GLU A 44 4.53 -2.11 -21.02
N GLU A 45 3.20 -2.23 -20.93
CA GLU A 45 2.25 -1.65 -21.89
C GLU A 45 1.96 -0.15 -21.62
N GLY A 46 2.62 0.46 -20.63
CA GLY A 46 2.46 1.87 -20.27
C GLY A 46 1.08 2.22 -19.69
N ARG A 47 0.30 1.22 -19.24
CA ARG A 47 -0.98 1.42 -18.56
C ARG A 47 -0.84 1.59 -17.05
N LEU A 48 0.35 1.34 -16.52
CA LEU A 48 0.69 1.55 -15.12
C LEU A 48 1.87 2.52 -15.05
N GLU A 49 1.73 3.57 -14.25
CA GLU A 49 2.81 4.54 -14.01
C GLU A 49 3.66 4.07 -12.83
N THR A 50 4.97 4.25 -12.93
CA THR A 50 5.87 4.13 -11.78
C THR A 50 6.26 5.51 -11.30
N TYR A 51 6.31 5.67 -9.97
CA TYR A 51 6.83 6.86 -9.33
C TYR A 51 8.10 6.49 -8.58
N SER A 52 9.10 7.37 -8.61
CA SER A 52 10.18 7.32 -7.63
C SER A 52 9.62 7.54 -6.22
N ALA A 53 10.35 7.12 -5.18
CA ALA A 53 9.94 7.35 -3.79
C ALA A 53 9.69 8.84 -3.50
N GLU A 54 10.53 9.73 -4.06
CA GLU A 54 10.41 11.19 -3.91
C GLU A 54 9.20 11.78 -4.68
N GLU A 55 8.80 11.18 -5.80
CA GLU A 55 7.57 11.56 -6.52
C GLU A 55 6.33 11.03 -5.81
N PHE A 56 6.40 9.83 -5.24
CA PHE A 56 5.33 9.26 -4.44
C PHE A 56 5.05 10.11 -3.19
N GLU A 57 6.08 10.51 -2.45
CA GLU A 57 5.92 11.39 -1.27
C GLU A 57 5.28 12.73 -1.63
N ARG A 58 5.73 13.39 -2.72
CA ARG A 58 5.13 14.65 -3.19
C ARG A 58 3.69 14.49 -3.62
N ASN A 59 3.39 13.45 -4.41
CA ASN A 59 2.05 13.17 -4.89
C ASN A 59 1.11 12.78 -3.74
N MET A 60 1.61 12.08 -2.72
CA MET A 60 0.84 11.69 -1.55
C MET A 60 0.53 12.89 -0.65
N ASP A 61 1.49 13.81 -0.46
CA ASP A 61 1.25 15.08 0.24
C ASP A 61 0.18 15.92 -0.46
N ASP A 62 0.21 15.97 -1.78
CA ASP A 62 -0.78 16.71 -2.56
C ASP A 62 -2.15 16.03 -2.55
N PHE A 63 -2.20 14.69 -2.62
CA PHE A 63 -3.43 13.91 -2.44
C PHE A 63 -4.05 14.11 -1.04
N LEU A 64 -3.23 14.09 0.02
CA LEU A 64 -3.70 14.33 1.38
C LEU A 64 -4.26 15.76 1.55
N LYS A 65 -3.62 16.77 0.95
CA LYS A 65 -4.16 18.14 0.92
C LYS A 65 -5.46 18.24 0.13
N GLU A 66 -5.63 17.47 -0.94
CA GLU A 66 -6.88 17.41 -1.69
C GLU A 66 -8.01 16.74 -0.89
N LEU A 67 -7.71 15.69 -0.12
CA LEU A 67 -8.67 15.07 0.79
C LEU A 67 -9.10 16.05 1.90
N GLU A 68 -8.16 16.77 2.53
CA GLU A 68 -8.48 17.80 3.53
C GLU A 68 -9.35 18.93 2.94
N LYS A 69 -9.07 19.37 1.72
CA LYS A 69 -9.88 20.41 1.05
C LYS A 69 -11.31 19.97 0.75
N ASN A 70 -11.52 18.67 0.54
CA ASN A 70 -12.82 18.10 0.21
C ASN A 70 -13.64 17.66 1.45
N ASN A 71 -13.16 17.89 2.68
CA ASN A 71 -13.87 17.63 3.94
C ASN A 71 -14.46 16.20 4.05
N ILE A 72 -13.64 15.18 3.78
CA ILE A 72 -13.90 13.79 4.18
C ILE A 72 -13.11 13.50 5.46
#